data_AF-A0A2V4DX08-F1
#
_entry.id   AF-A0A2V4DX08-F1
#
_cell.length_a   1.000
_cell.length_b   1.000
_cell.length_c   1.000
_cell.angle_alpha   90.00
_cell.angle_beta   90.00
_cell.angle_gamma   90.00
#
_symmetry.space_group_name_H-M   'P 1'
#
loop_
_entity.id
_entity.type
_entity.pdbx_description
1 polymer ?
#
loop_
_entity_poly.entity_id
_entity_poly.type
_entity_poly.pdbx_seq_one_letter_code
_entity_poly.pdbx_strand_id
1 'polypeptide(L)' 'MNMEIEKRLLQAFVTLAEAGNYRVASERLFLTQPALTKQIQAIERVFERKLFIRGRSVQN' A
#
# COMPACT_ATOMS: atom_id res chain seq x y z
N MET A 1 21.71 -4.11 8.27
CA MET A 1 20.68 -3.24 7.68
C MET A 1 19.63 -3.01 8.76
N ASN A 2 19.55 -1.82 9.36
CA ASN A 2 18.53 -1.52 10.37
C ASN A 2 17.28 -1.03 9.63
N MET A 3 16.25 -1.87 9.52
CA MET A 3 15.01 -1.51 8.83
C MET A 3 14.04 -0.86 9.82
N GLU A 4 14.09 0.46 9.94
CA GLU A 4 12.98 1.17 10.56
C GLU A 4 11.88 1.38 9.53
N ILE A 5 10.79 0.63 9.67
CA ILE A 5 9.57 0.82 8.89
C ILE A 5 8.60 1.64 9.73
N GLU A 6 8.19 2.80 9.21
CA GLU A 6 7.18 3.60 9.86
C GLU A 6 5.83 2.87 9.89
N LYS A 7 5.16 2.85 11.05
CA LYS A 7 3.86 2.19 11.25
C LYS A 7 2.82 2.52 10.16
N ARG A 8 2.78 3.77 9.69
CA ARG A 8 1.88 4.22 8.61
C ARG A 8 2.04 3.44 7.32
N LEU A 9 3.26 2.99 7.01
CA LEU A 9 3.56 2.23 5.79
C LEU A 9 3.02 0.81 5.87
N LEU A 10 3.13 0.18 7.05
CA LEU A 10 2.53 -1.13 7.31
C LEU A 10 1.00 -1.05 7.29
N GLN A 11 0.42 0.00 7.89
CA GLN A 11 -1.02 0.23 7.83
C GLN A 11 -1.52 0.43 6.39
N ALA A 12 -0.79 1.20 5.58
CA ALA A 12 -1.09 1.38 4.16
C ALA A 12 -1.06 0.05 3.40
N PHE A 13 -0.03 -0.76 3.62
CA PHE A 13 0.12 -2.07 3.01
C PHE A 13 -1.02 -3.01 3.38
N VAL A 14 -1.28 -3.21 4.68
CA VAL A 14 -2.33 -4.13 5.15
C VAL A 14 -3.70 -3.67 4.66
N THR A 15 -4.03 -2.38 4.80
CA THR A 15 -5.34 -1.86 4.38
C THR A 15 -5.55 -2.00 2.88
N LEU A 16 -4.51 -1.80 2.07
CA LEU A 16 -4.60 -2.00 0.63
C LEU A 16 -4.74 -3.48 0.25
N ALA A 17 -4.02 -4.37 0.92
CA ALA A 17 -4.12 -5.81 0.71
C ALA A 17 -5.54 -6.33 1.01
N GLU A 18 -6.15 -5.85 2.09
CA GLU A 18 -7.53 -6.20 2.47
C GLU A 18 -8.58 -5.58 1.55
N ALA A 19 -8.39 -4.32 1.13
CA ALA A 19 -9.36 -3.63 0.29
C ALA A 19 -9.29 -4.06 -1.18
N GLY A 20 -8.13 -4.51 -1.67
CA GLY A 20 -7.89 -4.87 -3.07
C GLY A 20 -7.98 -3.69 -4.05
N ASN A 21 -8.27 -2.48 -3.57
CA ASN A 21 -8.52 -1.30 -4.38
C ASN A 21 -7.94 -0.05 -3.72
N TYR A 22 -7.09 0.67 -4.46
CA TYR A 22 -6.42 1.89 -3.98
C TYR A 22 -7.39 3.00 -3.56
N ARG A 23 -8.53 3.15 -4.23
CA ARG A 23 -9.54 4.15 -3.88
C ARG A 23 -10.17 3.80 -2.53
N VAL A 24 -10.68 2.57 -2.39
CA VAL A 24 -11.32 2.09 -1.16
C VAL A 24 -10.35 2.14 0.02
N ALA A 25 -9.10 1.70 -0.17
CA ALA A 25 -8.07 1.76 0.86
C ALA A 25 -7.75 3.21 1.27
N SER A 26 -7.69 4.15 0.33
CA SER A 26 -7.42 5.56 0.65
C SER A 26 -8.57 6.19 1.45
N GLU A 27 -9.82 5.85 1.14
CA GLU A 27 -10.99 6.29 1.89
C GLU A 27 -10.95 5.74 3.33
N ARG A 28 -10.63 4.45 3.53
CA ARG A 28 -10.48 3.84 4.87
C ARG A 28 -9.38 4.46 5.72
N LEU A 29 -8.33 4.98 5.08
CA LEU A 29 -7.20 5.61 5.77
C LEU A 29 -7.35 7.13 5.89
N PHE A 30 -8.44 7.72 5.42
CA PHE A 30 -8.63 9.17 5.34
C PHE A 30 -7.49 9.88 4.58
N LEU A 31 -7.02 9.23 3.52
CA LEU A 31 -5.96 9.73 2.64
C LEU A 31 -6.51 10.02 1.25
N THR A 32 -5.81 10.88 0.52
CA THR A 32 -5.98 10.92 -0.93
C THR A 32 -5.34 9.68 -1.55
N GLN A 33 -5.89 9.20 -2.67
CA GLN A 33 -5.30 8.07 -3.40
C GLN A 33 -3.82 8.29 -3.80
N PRO A 34 -3.37 9.51 -4.19
CA PRO A 34 -1.94 9.77 -4.41
C PRO A 34 -1.09 9.65 -3.14
N ALA A 35 -1.61 10.07 -1.98
CA ALA A 35 -0.89 9.93 -0.71
C ALA A 35 -0.70 8.46 -0.34
N LEU A 36 -1.76 7.64 -0.46
CA LEU A 36 -1.65 6.20 -0.28
C LEU A 36 -0.65 5.58 -1.28
N THR A 37 -0.71 5.97 -2.56
CA THR A 37 0.22 5.47 -3.57
C THR A 37 1.68 5.74 -3.21
N LYS A 38 1.99 6.94 -2.69
CA LYS A 38 3.34 7.27 -2.21
C LYS A 38 3.76 6.41 -1.02
N GLN A 39 2.86 6.14 -0.07
CA GLN A 39 3.16 5.26 1.07
C GLN A 39 3.45 3.82 0.61
N ILE A 40 2.66 3.28 -0.32
CA ILE A 40 2.91 1.96 -0.90
C ILE A 40 4.26 1.91 -1.64
N GLN A 41 4.57 2.95 -2.42
CA GLN A 41 5.87 3.04 -3.08
C GLN A 41 7.04 3.13 -2.10
N ALA A 42 6.85 3.77 -0.94
CA ALA A 42 7.89 3.87 0.07
C ALA A 42 8.20 2.50 0.69
N ILE A 43 7.17 1.71 1.06
CA ILE A 43 7.38 0.37 1.60
C ILE A 43 7.96 -0.60 0.56
N GLU A 44 7.53 -0.50 -0.71
CA GLU A 44 8.14 -1.26 -1.81
C GLU A 44 9.64 -0.98 -1.98
N ARG A 45 10.09 0.26 -1.72
CA ARG A 45 11.51 0.61 -1.76
C ARG A 45 12.28 0.00 -0.60
N VAL A 46 11.71 -0.02 0.60
CA VAL A 46 12.35 -0.65 1.77
C VAL A 46 12.58 -2.15 1.53
N PHE A 47 11.62 -2.81 0.88
CA PHE A 47 11.71 -4.23 0.54
C PHE A 47 12.40 -4.51 -0.80
N GLU A 48 12.78 -3.47 -1.56
CA GLU A 48 13.35 -3.57 -2.91
C GLU A 48 12.51 -4.43 -3.87
N ARG A 49 11.19 -4.49 -3.65
CA ARG A 49 10.26 -5.38 -4.37
C ARG A 49 8.90 -4.72 -4.55
N LYS A 50 8.21 -5.09 -5.62
CA LYS A 50 6.79 -4.78 -5.79
C LYS A 50 5.98 -5.65 -4.84
N LEU A 51 5.12 -5.01 -4.05
CA LEU A 51 4.22 -5.68 -3.11
C LEU A 51 2.83 -5.89 -3.70
N PHE A 52 2.47 -5.09 -4.72
CA PHE A 52 1.21 -5.20 -5.44
C PHE A 52 1.44 -5.24 -6.95
N ILE A 53 0.66 -6.08 -7.63
CA ILE A 53 0.61 -6.12 -9.09
C ILE A 53 -0.52 -5.20 -9.53
N ARG A 54 -0.22 -4.23 -10.41
CA ARG A 54 -1.24 -3.33 -10.96
C ARG A 54 -1.93 -4.00 -12.15
N GLY A 55 -3.25 -4.15 -12.08
CA GLY A 55 -4.06 -4.73 -13.14
C GLY A 55 -5.45 -5.11 -12.63
N ARG A 56 -6.35 -5.54 -13.52
CA ARG A 56 -7.58 -6.22 -13.12
C ARG A 56 -7.19 -7.60 -12.60
N SER A 57 -7.08 -7.76 -11.29
CA SER A 57 -7.18 -9.08 -10.69
C SER A 57 -8.63 -9.54 -10.81
N VAL A 58 -8.86 -10.65 -11.51
CA VAL A 58 -10.10 -11.42 -11.34
C VAL A 58 -9.97 -12.04 -9.96
N GLN A 59 -10.64 -11.46 -8.96
CA GLN A 59 -10.83 -12.12 -7.68
C GLN A 59 -11.86 -13.23 -7.91
N ASN A 60 -11.38 -14.48 -7.90
CA ASN A 60 -12.25 -15.65 -7.70
C ASN A 60 -12.64 -15.74 -6.23
#